data_AF-A0A7J4IZB2-F1
#
_entry.id   AF-A0A7J4IZB2-F1
#
_cell.length_a   1.000
_cell.length_b   1.000
_cell.length_c   1.000
_cell.angle_alpha   90.00
_cell.angle_beta   90.00
_cell.angle_gamma   90.00
#
_symmetry.space_group_name_H-M   'P 1'
#
loop_
_entity.id
_entity.type
_entity.pdbx_description
1 polymer ?
#
loop_
_entity_poly.entity_id
_entity_poly.type
_entity_poly.pdbx_seq_one_letter_code
_entity_poly.pdbx_strand_id
1 'polypeptide(L)'
;MYHLGKVIKLLKSSDKGIVSADNSVQARCEMWDENQVIVLVHPSLNEAVKENDFVLVRYAQPEPTIIKTLSQKQGKELWEELRSFFEKKRTASAEKMQFPFAPQNAGLEKMIR
;
A
#
# COMPACT_ATOMS: atom_id res chain seq x y z
N MET A 1 -8.42 8.06 1.57
CA MET A 1 -7.58 7.50 0.48
C MET A 1 -7.96 6.04 0.27
N TYR A 2 -7.78 5.47 -0.93
CA TYR A 2 -8.01 4.03 -1.16
C TYR A 2 -6.71 3.34 -1.56
N HIS A 3 -6.45 2.17 -1.01
CA HIS A 3 -5.27 1.36 -1.31
C HIS A 3 -5.71 -0.06 -1.67
N LEU A 4 -5.06 -0.61 -2.68
CA LEU A 4 -5.22 -2.01 -3.03
C LEU A 4 -4.34 -2.86 -2.11
N GLY A 5 -4.94 -3.90 -1.53
CA GLY A 5 -4.27 -4.85 -0.67
C GLY A 5 -4.52 -6.29 -1.11
N LYS A 6 -3.62 -7.19 -0.73
CA LYS A 6 -3.82 -8.63 -0.75
C LYS A 6 -3.91 -9.12 0.69
N VAL A 7 -4.95 -9.88 1.01
CA VAL A 7 -5.13 -10.46 2.35
C VAL A 7 -4.11 -11.57 2.56
N ILE A 8 -3.30 -11.42 3.62
CA ILE A 8 -2.29 -12.40 4.01
C ILE A 8 -2.82 -13.29 5.13
N LYS A 9 -3.52 -12.71 6.09
CA LYS A 9 -4.05 -13.43 7.26
C LYS A 9 -5.34 -12.77 7.75
N LEU A 10 -6.34 -13.59 8.08
CA LEU A 10 -7.52 -13.15 8.82
C LEU A 10 -7.35 -13.42 10.31
N LEU A 11 -7.85 -12.49 11.12
CA LEU A 11 -7.84 -12.53 12.59
C LEU A 11 -9.29 -12.43 13.05
N LYS A 12 -9.84 -13.54 13.53
CA LYS A 12 -11.22 -13.62 14.03
C LYS A 12 -11.22 -13.94 15.51
N SER A 13 -12.20 -13.42 16.25
CA SER A 13 -12.39 -13.76 17.67
C SER A 13 -12.60 -15.26 17.92
N SER A 14 -13.06 -16.00 16.91
CA SER A 14 -13.21 -17.46 16.95
C SER A 14 -11.92 -18.25 16.82
N ASP A 15 -10.81 -17.61 16.43
CA ASP A 15 -9.56 -18.32 16.13
C ASP A 15 -8.85 -18.73 17.43
N LYS A 16 -8.29 -19.95 17.44
CA LYS A 16 -7.59 -20.48 18.61
C LYS A 16 -6.40 -19.59 18.97
N GLY A 17 -6.36 -19.14 20.23
CA GLY A 17 -5.28 -18.32 20.76
C GLY A 17 -5.48 -16.81 20.56
N ILE A 18 -6.63 -16.38 20.04
CA ILE A 18 -7.01 -14.97 19.99
C ILE A 18 -7.95 -14.65 21.15
N VAL A 19 -7.63 -13.58 21.89
CA VAL A 19 -8.52 -12.96 22.88
C VAL A 19 -8.92 -11.60 22.33
N SER A 20 -10.20 -11.40 22.05
CA SER A 20 -10.72 -10.18 21.43
C SER A 20 -11.59 -9.37 22.38
N ALA A 21 -11.55 -8.04 22.24
CA ALA A 21 -12.46 -7.14 22.95
C ALA A 21 -13.87 -7.08 22.32
N ASP A 22 -13.98 -7.46 21.04
CA ASP A 22 -15.23 -7.52 20.28
C ASP A 22 -15.22 -8.66 19.25
N ASN A 23 -16.25 -8.70 18.41
CA ASN A 23 -16.39 -9.67 17.32
C ASN A 23 -15.99 -9.10 15.95
N SER A 24 -15.21 -8.02 15.92
CA SER A 24 -14.69 -7.48 14.67
C SER A 24 -13.69 -8.46 14.05
N VAL A 25 -13.67 -8.50 12.72
CA VAL A 25 -12.66 -9.25 11.97
C VAL A 25 -11.61 -8.27 11.50
N GLN A 26 -10.36 -8.63 11.71
CA GLN A 26 -9.22 -7.87 11.22
C GLN A 26 -8.48 -8.70 10.16
N ALA A 27 -7.86 -8.02 9.22
CA ALA A 27 -7.06 -8.63 8.17
C ALA A 27 -5.67 -8.01 8.17
N ARG A 28 -4.63 -8.85 8.21
CA ARG A 28 -3.28 -8.44 7.81
C ARG A 28 -3.22 -8.48 6.30
N CYS A 29 -2.89 -7.34 5.70
CA CYS A 29 -2.82 -7.18 4.27
C CYS A 29 -1.43 -6.65 3.85
N GLU A 30 -0.96 -7.15 2.72
CA GLU A 30 0.14 -6.57 1.96
C GLU A 30 -0.44 -5.57 0.96
N MET A 31 0.08 -4.36 0.92
CA MET A 31 -0.36 -3.29 0.03
C MET A 31 0.49 -3.24 -1.24
N TRP A 32 -0.05 -2.67 -2.31
CA TRP A 32 0.64 -2.50 -3.59
C TRP A 32 1.95 -1.69 -3.52
N ASP A 33 2.11 -0.86 -2.49
CA ASP A 33 3.24 0.02 -2.23
C ASP A 33 4.27 -0.57 -1.24
N GLU A 34 4.30 -1.90 -1.13
CA GLU A 34 5.21 -2.67 -0.25
C GLU A 34 4.95 -2.48 1.26
N ASN A 35 3.89 -1.77 1.64
CA ASN A 35 3.46 -1.65 3.03
C ASN A 35 2.71 -2.90 3.51
N GLN A 36 2.76 -3.15 4.82
CA GLN A 36 1.93 -4.16 5.47
C GLN A 36 1.14 -3.53 6.60
N VAL A 37 -0.16 -3.77 6.63
CA VAL A 37 -1.06 -3.19 7.63
C VAL A 37 -2.07 -4.19 8.14
N ILE A 38 -2.55 -3.95 9.35
CA ILE A 38 -3.72 -4.63 9.92
C ILE A 38 -4.88 -3.65 9.83
N VAL A 39 -5.98 -4.10 9.22
CA VAL A 39 -7.14 -3.28 8.92
C VAL A 39 -8.41 -4.00 9.33
N LEU A 40 -9.47 -3.24 9.63
CA LEU A 40 -10.78 -3.84 9.88
C LEU A 40 -11.38 -4.40 8.59
N VAL A 41 -12.11 -5.50 8.70
CA VAL A 41 -13.01 -5.97 7.65
C VAL A 41 -14.38 -5.35 7.90
N HIS A 42 -14.97 -4.74 6.87
CA HIS A 42 -16.33 -4.25 6.98
C HIS A 42 -17.28 -5.41 7.32
N PRO A 43 -18.22 -5.26 8.27
CA PRO A 43 -19.03 -6.39 8.76
C PRO A 43 -19.77 -7.18 7.67
N SER A 44 -20.24 -6.50 6.63
CA SER A 44 -20.91 -7.13 5.48
C SER A 44 -20.01 -8.04 4.63
N LEU A 45 -18.70 -8.05 4.88
CA LEU A 45 -17.70 -8.81 4.14
C LEU A 45 -17.02 -9.89 4.99
N ASN A 46 -17.37 -10.03 6.28
CA ASN A 46 -16.71 -10.95 7.22
C ASN A 46 -16.70 -12.42 6.76
N GLU A 47 -17.74 -12.85 6.06
CA GLU A 47 -17.87 -14.20 5.51
C GLU A 47 -17.30 -14.33 4.08
N ALA A 48 -17.23 -13.22 3.36
CA ALA A 48 -16.83 -13.20 1.95
C ALA A 48 -15.30 -13.10 1.77
N VAL A 49 -14.62 -12.36 2.65
CA VAL A 49 -13.17 -12.15 2.58
C VAL A 49 -12.43 -13.41 2.98
N LYS A 50 -11.46 -13.81 2.18
CA LYS A 50 -10.58 -14.97 2.41
C LYS A 50 -9.11 -14.58 2.30
N GLU A 51 -8.25 -15.43 2.84
CA GLU A 51 -6.80 -15.31 2.61
C GLU A 51 -6.51 -15.41 1.10
N ASN A 52 -5.54 -14.62 0.64
CA ASN A 52 -5.17 -14.40 -0.77
C ASN A 52 -6.16 -13.59 -1.62
N ASP A 53 -7.25 -13.08 -1.07
CA ASP A 53 -8.12 -12.17 -1.80
C ASP A 53 -7.46 -10.81 -2.03
N PHE A 54 -7.78 -10.20 -3.17
CA PHE A 54 -7.49 -8.80 -3.43
C PHE A 54 -8.63 -7.93 -2.89
N VAL A 55 -8.28 -6.88 -2.17
CA VAL A 55 -9.23 -6.04 -1.43
C VAL A 55 -8.92 -4.56 -1.62
N LEU A 56 -9.97 -3.74 -1.58
CA LEU A 56 -9.83 -2.29 -1.53
C LEU A 56 -9.97 -1.81 -0.09
N VAL A 57 -8.90 -1.23 0.43
CA VAL A 57 -8.83 -0.64 1.77
C VAL A 57 -9.11 0.84 1.67
N ARG A 58 -10.10 1.32 2.43
CA ARG A 58 -10.31 2.74 2.68
C ARG A 58 -9.41 3.16 3.85
N TYR A 59 -8.31 3.85 3.53
CA TYR A 59 -7.50 4.59 4.50
C TYR A 59 -8.21 5.89 4.85
N ALA A 60 -9.09 5.83 5.85
CA ALA A 60 -9.75 6.97 6.45
C ALA A 60 -9.64 6.86 7.97
N GLN A 61 -9.76 8.00 8.65
CA GLN A 61 -9.96 8.04 10.10
C GLN A 61 -11.43 7.73 10.41
N PRO A 62 -11.76 7.06 11.52
CA PRO A 62 -10.85 6.66 12.60
C PRO A 62 -9.99 5.42 12.31
N GLU A 63 -10.47 4.45 11.51
CA GLU A 63 -9.77 3.19 11.29
C GLU A 63 -9.78 2.77 9.81
N PRO A 64 -8.65 2.30 9.25
CA PRO A 64 -8.64 1.74 7.92
C PRO A 64 -9.52 0.49 7.82
N THR A 65 -10.33 0.41 6.76
CA THR A 65 -11.31 -0.68 6.59
C THR A 65 -11.31 -1.24 5.17
N ILE A 66 -11.39 -2.57 5.04
CA ILE A 66 -11.68 -3.25 3.78
C ILE A 66 -13.14 -3.02 3.42
N ILE A 67 -13.37 -2.36 2.29
CA ILE A 67 -14.71 -2.00 1.83
C ILE A 67 -15.16 -2.79 0.59
N LYS A 68 -14.23 -3.46 -0.10
CA LYS A 68 -14.52 -4.27 -1.29
C LYS A 68 -13.56 -5.46 -1.38
N THR A 69 -14.09 -6.58 -1.86
CA THR A 69 -13.30 -7.70 -2.40
C THR A 69 -13.31 -7.61 -3.92
N LEU A 70 -12.21 -7.97 -4.55
CA LEU A 70 -12.06 -8.01 -6.00
C LEU A 70 -11.91 -9.44 -6.46
N SER A 71 -12.37 -9.73 -7.68
CA SER A 71 -12.07 -11.01 -8.32
C SER A 71 -10.56 -11.16 -8.49
N GLN A 72 -10.05 -12.39 -8.48
CA GLN A 72 -8.62 -12.67 -8.64
C GLN A 72 -8.05 -12.08 -9.94
N LYS A 73 -8.85 -12.07 -11.03
CA LYS A 73 -8.46 -11.46 -12.30
C LYS A 73 -8.28 -9.94 -12.16
N GLN A 74 -9.34 -9.23 -11.77
CA GLN A 74 -9.32 -7.76 -11.64
C GLN A 74 -8.32 -7.28 -10.58
N GLY A 75 -8.19 -8.03 -9.48
CA GLY A 75 -7.27 -7.71 -8.40
C GLY A 75 -5.81 -7.77 -8.83
N LYS A 76 -5.42 -8.81 -9.59
CA LYS A 76 -4.06 -8.94 -10.15
C LYS A 76 -3.76 -7.86 -11.18
N GLU A 77 -4.69 -7.63 -12.12
CA GLU A 77 -4.55 -6.58 -13.14
C GLU A 77 -4.29 -5.22 -12.48
N LEU A 78 -5.12 -4.81 -11.52
CA LEU A 78 -4.97 -3.54 -10.82
C LEU A 78 -3.70 -3.47 -9.96
N TRP A 79 -3.30 -4.61 -9.36
CA TRP A 79 -2.07 -4.69 -8.58
C TRP A 79 -0.83 -4.43 -9.43
N GLU A 80 -0.73 -5.08 -10.58
CA GLU A 80 0.38 -4.93 -11.52
C GLU A 80 0.45 -3.51 -12.08
N GLU A 81 -0.71 -2.90 -12.41
CA GLU A 81 -0.79 -1.51 -12.85
C GLU A 81 -0.25 -0.54 -11.78
N LEU A 82 -0.71 -0.66 -10.54
CA LEU A 82 -0.31 0.21 -9.43
C LEU A 82 1.18 0.04 -9.09
N ARG A 83 1.67 -1.21 -9.04
CA ARG A 83 3.08 -1.48 -8.77
C ARG A 83 3.99 -0.96 -9.87
N SER A 84 3.61 -1.16 -11.13
CA SER A 84 4.36 -0.62 -12.29
C SER A 84 4.46 0.90 -12.24
N PHE A 85 3.40 1.58 -11.81
CA PHE A 85 3.40 3.02 -11.63
C PHE A 85 4.30 3.47 -10.46
N PHE A 86 4.26 2.72 -9.34
CA PHE A 86 5.13 2.95 -8.18
C PHE A 86 6.61 2.86 -8.56
N GLU A 87 7.00 1.77 -9.22
CA GLU A 87 8.39 1.49 -9.60
C GLU A 87 8.94 2.53 -10.55
N LYS A 88 8.16 2.94 -11.57
CA LYS A 88 8.54 4.03 -12.49
C LYS A 88 8.81 5.34 -11.74
N LYS A 89 7.95 5.70 -10.78
CA LYS A 89 8.15 6.89 -9.95
C LYS A 89 9.37 6.78 -9.06
N ARG A 90 9.61 5.61 -8.47
CA ARG A 90 10.78 5.36 -7.62
C ARG A 90 12.08 5.50 -8.40
N THR A 91 12.18 4.88 -9.58
CA THR A 91 13.38 4.97 -10.44
C THR A 91 13.62 6.40 -10.91
N ALA A 92 12.59 7.10 -11.39
CA ALA A 92 12.72 8.49 -11.81
C ALA A 92 13.12 9.45 -10.67
N SER A 93 12.72 9.15 -9.42
CA SER A 93 13.15 9.91 -8.25
C SER A 93 14.60 9.61 -7.86
N ALA A 94 15.06 8.37 -8.00
CA ALA A 94 16.44 7.97 -7.73
C ALA A 94 17.43 8.62 -8.71
N GLU A 95 17.07 8.72 -9.99
CA GLU A 95 17.89 9.41 -11.01
C GLU A 95 18.04 10.90 -10.71
N LYS A 96 16.98 11.57 -10.24
CA LYS A 96 17.03 12.99 -9.84
C LYS A 96 17.90 13.24 -8.61
N MET A 97 18.05 12.26 -7.72
CA MET A 97 18.92 12.36 -6.54
C MET A 97 20.40 12.09 -6.84
N GLN A 98 20.75 11.45 -7.96
CA GLN A 98 22.14 11.20 -8.34
C GLN A 98 22.85 12.44 -8.93
N PHE A 99 22.13 13.54 -9.22
CA PHE A 99 22.72 14.79 -9.70
C PHE A 99 22.28 16.05 -8.90
N PRO A 100 22.59 16.19 -7.59
CA PRO A 100 22.32 17.43 -6.87
C PRO A 100 23.46 18.46 -6.97
N PHE A 101 24.64 18.07 -7.48
CA PHE A 101 25.81 18.94 -7.53
C PHE A 101 26.36 19.07 -8.96
N ALA A 102 25.65 19.80 -9.81
CA ALA A 102 26.36 20.59 -10.81
C ALA A 102 26.92 21.82 -10.08
N PRO A 103 28.24 22.02 -9.96
CA PRO A 103 28.77 23.24 -9.37
C PRO A 103 28.32 24.43 -10.21
N GLN A 104 27.42 25.25 -9.65
CA GLN A 104 27.14 26.59 -10.15
C GLN A 104 28.34 27.47 -9.80
N ASN A 105 29.45 27.36 -10.52
CA ASN A 105 30.51 28.36 -10.52
C ASN A 105 31.41 28.19 -11.76
N ALA A 106 31.02 28.83 -12.86
CA ALA A 106 31.93 29.24 -13.91
C ALA A 106 31.70 30.74 -14.16
N GLY A 107 31.86 31.53 -13.09
CA GLY A 107 31.78 32.99 -13.12
C GLY A 107 32.96 33.57 -12.38
N LEU A 108 34.18 33.41 -12.94
CA LEU A 108 35.38 34.10 -12.45
C LEU A 108 36.53 34.02 -13.46
N GLU A 109 36.34 34.63 -14.64
CA GLU A 109 37.49 35.20 -15.35
C GLU A 109 37.54 36.69 -15.05
N LYS A 110 38.22 36.99 -13.94
CA LYS A 110 38.71 38.32 -13.64
C LYS A 110 39.77 38.68 -14.68
N MET A 111 39.53 39.83 -15.32
CA MET A 111 40.53 40.80 -15.76
C MET A 111 41.91 40.59 -15.12
N ILE A 112 42.89 40.22 -15.94
CA ILE A 112 44.28 40.59 -15.71
C ILE A 112 44.66 41.46 -16.91
N ARG A 113 44.89 42.74 -16.61
CA ARG A 113 45.61 43.68 -17.47
C ARG A 113 47.10 43.46 -17.33
#